data_AF-A0A1T2XAV7-F1
#
_entry.id   AF-A0A1T2XAV7-F1
#
_cell.length_a   1.000
_cell.length_b   1.000
_cell.length_c   1.000
_cell.angle_alpha   90.00
_cell.angle_beta   90.00
_cell.angle_gamma   90.00
#
_symmetry.space_group_name_H-M   'P 1'
#
loop_
_entity.id
_entity.type
_entity.pdbx_description
1 polymer ?
#
loop_
_entity_poly.entity_id
_entity_poly.type
_entity_poly.pdbx_seq_one_letter_code
_entity_poly.pdbx_strand_id
1 'polypeptide(L)' 'MDTGSSDVIDYCANEECGAEIYVGQPVLKIGHELVCTGACLLKKLGAVTVIAGEGVNQKDGRRTAMAET' A
#
# COMPACT_ATOMS: atom_id res chain seq x y z
N MET A 1 -18.17 -27.33 18.19
CA MET A 1 -18.04 -26.12 17.35
C MET A 1 -16.60 -25.70 17.48
N ASP A 2 -15.80 -26.00 16.46
CA ASP A 2 -14.39 -25.64 16.43
C ASP A 2 -14.32 -24.14 16.14
N THR A 3 -13.97 -23.34 17.15
CA THR A 3 -13.79 -21.89 17.02
C THR A 3 -12.52 -21.68 16.22
N GLY A 4 -12.67 -21.70 14.89
CA GLY A 4 -11.60 -21.71 13.90
C GLY A 4 -10.46 -20.78 14.27
N SER A 5 -9.33 -21.39 14.63
CA SER A 5 -8.05 -20.69 14.65
C SER A 5 -7.80 -20.15 13.26
N SER A 6 -7.95 -18.85 13.11
CA SER A 6 -7.55 -18.18 11.87
C SER A 6 -6.03 -18.18 11.89
N ASP A 7 -5.42 -19.09 11.14
CA ASP A 7 -3.96 -19.19 11.10
C ASP A 7 -3.38 -17.93 10.45
N VAL A 8 -2.36 -17.36 11.09
CA VAL A 8 -1.59 -16.24 10.53
C VAL A 8 -0.71 -16.78 9.42
N ILE A 9 -0.84 -16.22 8.22
CA ILE A 9 -0.03 -16.59 7.06
C ILE A 9 1.08 -15.59 6.76
N ASP A 10 0.88 -14.33 7.12
CA ASP A 10 1.81 -13.23 6.84
C ASP A 10 1.48 -12.02 7.73
N TYR A 11 2.30 -10.98 7.61
CA TYR A 11 2.06 -9.67 8.22
C TYR A 11 1.96 -8.60 7.14
N CYS A 12 1.14 -7.57 7.39
CA CYS A 12 0.97 -6.46 6.47
C CYS A 12 2.32 -5.79 6.18
N ALA A 13 2.69 -5.74 4.90
CA ALA A 13 3.96 -5.17 4.46
C ALA A 13 4.08 -3.65 4.62
N ASN A 14 3.02 -2.96 5.03
CA ASN A 14 3.15 -1.61 5.55
C ASN A 14 3.75 -1.68 6.96
N GLU A 15 5.03 -1.33 7.11
CA GLU A 15 5.81 -1.43 8.36
C GLU A 15 5.18 -0.65 9.53
N GLU A 16 4.47 0.45 9.25
CA GLU A 16 3.73 1.19 10.28
C GLU A 16 2.52 0.42 10.81
N CYS A 17 1.96 -0.49 10.00
CA CYS A 17 0.76 -1.24 10.32
C CYS A 17 1.10 -2.59 10.97
N GLY A 18 1.93 -3.41 10.33
CA GLY A 18 2.38 -4.71 10.86
C GLY A 18 1.29 -5.71 11.26
N ALA A 19 0.04 -5.50 10.81
CA ALA A 19 -1.08 -6.34 11.22
C ALA A 19 -0.97 -7.78 10.70
N GLU A 20 -1.36 -8.75 11.51
CA GLU A 20 -1.48 -10.15 11.10
C GLU A 20 -2.47 -10.30 9.94
N ILE A 21 -2.13 -11.16 8.99
CA ILE A 21 -2.98 -11.57 7.87
C ILE A 21 -3.34 -13.03 8.06
N TYR A 22 -4.65 -13.30 8.07
CA TYR A 22 -5.17 -14.64 8.32
C TYR A 22 -5.58 -15.37 7.03
N VAL A 23 -5.60 -16.70 7.09
CA VAL A 23 -6.15 -17.53 6.00
C VAL A 23 -7.57 -17.08 5.61
N GLY A 24 -7.79 -16.87 4.31
CA GLY A 24 -9.10 -16.48 3.77
C GLY A 24 -9.44 -15.00 3.89
N GLN A 25 -8.60 -14.20 4.55
CA GLN A 25 -8.78 -12.75 4.60
C GLN A 25 -8.57 -12.13 3.20
N PRO A 26 -9.47 -11.26 2.73
CA PRO A 26 -9.22 -10.49 1.51
C PRO A 26 -8.09 -9.48 1.76
N VAL A 27 -7.06 -9.54 0.91
CA VAL A 27 -5.87 -8.67 0.99
C VAL A 27 -5.46 -8.18 -0.40
N LEU A 28 -4.62 -7.15 -0.43
CA LEU A 28 -4.02 -6.63 -1.65
C LEU A 28 -2.59 -7.16 -1.77
N LYS A 29 -2.17 -7.50 -2.99
CA LYS A 29 -0.82 -8.01 -3.29
C LYS A 29 -0.04 -6.98 -4.10
N ILE A 30 1.20 -6.71 -3.69
CA ILE A 30 2.15 -5.88 -4.43
C ILE A 30 3.49 -6.62 -4.55
N GLY A 31 3.90 -6.96 -5.77
CA GLY A 31 5.05 -7.84 -5.97
C GLY A 31 4.89 -9.18 -5.25
N HIS A 32 5.72 -9.42 -4.23
CA HIS A 32 5.69 -10.62 -3.38
C HIS A 32 5.13 -10.37 -1.98
N GLU A 33 4.73 -9.14 -1.66
CA GLU A 33 4.25 -8.72 -0.36
C GLU A 33 2.71 -8.70 -0.29
N LEU A 34 2.15 -8.94 0.91
CA LEU A 34 0.72 -8.83 1.20
C LEU A 34 0.41 -7.58 2.05
N VAL A 35 -0.72 -6.94 1.77
CA VAL A 35 -1.15 -5.70 2.42
C VAL A 35 -2.61 -5.80 2.83
N CYS A 36 -2.90 -5.51 4.11
CA CYS A 36 -4.20 -5.78 4.72
C CYS A 36 -5.34 -4.87 4.21
N THR A 37 -5.04 -3.64 3.77
CA THR A 37 -6.06 -2.66 3.36
C THR A 37 -5.56 -1.77 2.22
N GLY A 38 -6.49 -1.17 1.47
CA GLY A 38 -6.16 -0.20 0.42
C GLY A 38 -5.40 1.02 0.95
N ALA A 39 -5.71 1.49 2.17
CA ALA A 39 -4.99 2.59 2.80
C ALA A 39 -3.51 2.24 3.07
N CYS A 40 -3.24 1.01 3.53
CA CYS A 40 -1.87 0.54 3.70
C CYS A 40 -1.13 0.41 2.36
N LEU A 41 -1.84 -0.01 1.30
CA LEU A 41 -1.24 -0.09 -0.03
C LEU A 41 -0.87 1.30 -0.55
N LEU A 42 -1.77 2.28 -0.44
CA LEU A 42 -1.51 3.66 -0.84
C LEU A 42 -0.30 4.23 -0.12
N LYS A 43 -0.20 4.05 1.21
CA LYS A 43 0.97 4.43 1.99
C LYS A 43 2.26 3.76 1.51
N LYS A 44 2.24 2.44 1.29
CA LYS A 44 3.40 1.66 0.80
C LYS A 44 3.85 2.13 -0.59
N LEU A 45 2.92 2.58 -1.42
CA LEU A 45 3.21 3.19 -2.74
C LEU A 45 3.72 4.64 -2.66
N GLY A 46 3.79 5.24 -1.46
CA GLY A 46 4.16 6.64 -1.27
C GLY A 46 3.05 7.62 -1.65
N ALA A 47 1.81 7.16 -1.81
CA ALA A 47 0.69 8.05 -2.06
C ALA A 47 0.35 8.84 -0.80
N VAL A 48 0.10 10.14 -0.98
CA VAL A 48 -0.35 11.04 0.07
C VAL A 48 -1.77 11.49 -0.20
N THR A 49 -2.58 11.57 0.85
CA THR A 49 -3.91 12.16 0.75
C THR A 49 -3.77 13.68 0.70
N VAL A 50 -4.30 14.28 -0.35
CA VAL A 50 -4.37 15.74 -0.51
C VAL A 50 -5.82 16.16 -0.66
N ILE A 51 -6.13 17.38 -0.19
CA ILE A 51 -7.41 18.00 -0.49
C ILE A 51 -7.36 18.51 -1.94
N ALA A 52 -8.35 18.12 -2.74
CA ALA A 52 -8.47 18.55 -4.12
C ALA A 52 -8.54 20.08 -4.18
N GLY A 53 -7.59 20.70 -4.90
CA GLY A 53 -7.47 22.16 -5.00
C GLY A 53 -6.48 22.80 -4.01
N GLU A 54 -6.06 22.11 -2.95
CA GLU A 54 -5.20 22.71 -1.90
C GLU A 54 -3.81 22.06 -1.76
N GLY A 55 -3.61 20.84 -2.29
CA GLY A 55 -2.38 20.07 -2.03
C GLY A 55 -1.59 19.57 -3.24
N VAL A 56 -1.94 19.97 -4.46
CA VAL A 56 -1.22 19.55 -5.68
C VAL A 56 -0.08 20.52 -5.97
N ASN A 57 1.05 20.37 -5.27
CA ASN A 57 2.27 21.08 -5.67
C ASN A 57 2.81 20.39 -6.94
N GLN A 58 2.58 20.99 -8.11
CA GLN A 58 2.96 20.48 -9.44
C GLN A 58 4.48 20.31 -9.66
N LYS A 59 5.30 20.35 -8.61
CA LYS A 59 6.75 20.25 -8.66
C LYS A 59 7.31 18.85 -8.46
N ASP A 60 6.47 17.83 -8.26
CA ASP A 60 6.92 16.43 -8.27
C ASP A 60 7.12 15.88 -9.70
N GLY A 61 7.65 16.74 -10.58
CA GLY A 61 8.01 16.44 -11.95
C GLY A 61 9.38 15.77 -12.00
N ARG A 62 9.41 14.44 -11.93
CA ARG A 62 10.62 13.68 -12.23
C ARG A 62 10.89 13.72 -13.74
N ARG A 63 11.73 14.70 -14.12
CA ARG A 63 12.66 14.77 -15.28
C ARG A 63 12.08 15.11 -16.66
N THR A 64 12.24 16.39 -17.00
CA THR A 64 12.87 16.92 -18.22
C THR A 64 13.11 15.95 -19.38
N ALA A 65 12.46 16.27 -20.50
CA ALA A 65 12.87 15.90 -21.84
C ALA A 65 14.34 16.29 -22.10
N MET A 66 15.14 15.32 -22.57
CA MET A 66 16.46 15.49 -23.19
C MET A 66 16.68 14.25 -24.08
N ALA A 67 17.10 14.31 -25.34
CA ALA A 67 17.45 15.39 -26.23
C ALA A 67 17.25 14.89 -27.67
N GLU A 68 16.77 15.76 -28.56
CA GLU A 68 16.86 15.55 -30.00
C GLU A 68 18.34 15.70 -30.43
N THR A 69 18.81 14.82 -31.31
CA THR A 69 19.99 15.05 -32.15
C THR A 69 19.69 14.49 -33.53
#